data_AF-A0A0H3LWB5-F1
#
_entry.id   AF-A0A0H3LWB5-F1
#
_cell.length_a   1.000
_cell.length_b   1.000
_cell.length_c   1.000
_cell.angle_alpha   90.00
_cell.angle_beta   90.00
_cell.angle_gamma   90.00
#
_symmetry.space_group_name_H-M   'P 1'
#
loop_
_entity.id
_entity.type
_entity.pdbx_description
1 polymer ?
#
loop_
_entity_poly.entity_id
_entity_poly.type
_entity_poly.pdbx_seq_one_letter_code
_entity_poly.pdbx_strand_id
1 'polypeptide(L)'
;MTKTKKLDMELPKEGRFISSEFPILRENLTKIDQAIAQVEKKIDEKAPLQHTHTISEITDLESALNGKMAADKTFTFADLSDIEGAKDAANNYVLYKSSNNNFTFGSAVSLLGAHQHKTEDIVGLDDFRAKINQDLTSYGRLANPNEWRNYNKFTSKVTMSGGLELLGNSPFSLTHNNEVVTNLSTKGSLLKGPLKVDGDLVYTKAQVDALLDSLIKKRKEEYVEITMLQSGNIPWPDGVSDDTEIEITAWGAGGSGGQRGGGGGGECVTLKIQKRQLQNNDVITIGKGGYGNGGNGGNTLVGSVLTARGGKGNNGYIGGNSGGGVSGGSGSMSNNESGFSGKSHAWHGGGGGGGGTNNGRGGNGGDSSYGGAGGGGSGGDGRVPNNGGNGGKSQYGGNGGNGAELGKGGGGGGGYRDGEDGTASGAGRGGDGAVKLKVFV
;
A
#
# COMPACT_ATOMS: atom_id res chain seq x y z
N MET A 1 -90.44 -10.84 10.07
CA MET A 1 -90.38 -10.33 8.67
C MET A 1 -89.20 -9.38 8.60
N THR A 2 -88.40 -9.45 7.54
CA THR A 2 -87.15 -8.67 7.45
C THR A 2 -87.49 -7.22 7.08
N LYS A 3 -86.98 -6.23 7.83
CA LYS A 3 -87.26 -4.79 7.63
C LYS A 3 -85.98 -3.98 7.40
N THR A 4 -86.11 -2.77 6.83
CA THR A 4 -84.99 -1.85 6.60
C THR A 4 -84.58 -1.10 7.87
N LYS A 5 -83.28 -0.81 8.03
CA LYS A 5 -82.71 -0.27 9.29
C LYS A 5 -83.09 1.17 9.62
N LYS A 6 -83.26 2.05 8.62
CA LYS A 6 -83.46 3.50 8.84
C LYS A 6 -84.92 3.93 8.90
N LEU A 7 -85.78 3.32 8.08
CA LEU A 7 -87.19 3.70 7.96
C LEU A 7 -88.15 2.59 8.41
N ASP A 8 -87.62 1.48 8.95
CA ASP A 8 -88.37 0.30 9.42
C ASP A 8 -89.41 -0.23 8.41
N MET A 9 -89.03 -0.25 7.13
CA MET A 9 -89.89 -0.67 6.03
C MET A 9 -89.83 -2.18 5.82
N GLU A 10 -90.97 -2.84 5.69
CA GLU A 10 -91.04 -4.29 5.50
C GLU A 10 -90.68 -4.71 4.08
N LEU A 11 -89.80 -5.70 3.94
CA LEU A 11 -89.38 -6.19 2.63
C LEU A 11 -90.43 -7.16 2.02
N PRO A 12 -90.65 -7.12 0.69
CA PRO A 12 -91.55 -8.06 0.03
C PRO A 12 -91.13 -9.51 0.28
N LYS A 13 -92.12 -10.40 0.44
CA LYS A 13 -91.86 -11.83 0.68
C LYS A 13 -92.50 -12.71 -0.40
N GLU A 14 -91.70 -13.58 -1.01
CA GLU A 14 -92.18 -14.54 -2.01
C GLU A 14 -93.26 -15.47 -1.44
N GLY A 15 -94.33 -15.70 -2.22
CA GLY A 15 -95.48 -16.54 -1.87
C GLY A 15 -96.61 -15.85 -1.09
N ARG A 16 -96.45 -14.59 -0.66
CA ARG A 16 -97.57 -13.82 -0.08
C ARG A 16 -98.48 -13.32 -1.20
N PHE A 17 -99.80 -13.43 -1.01
CA PHE A 17 -100.75 -12.94 -2.01
C PHE A 17 -100.54 -11.45 -2.28
N ILE A 18 -100.60 -11.07 -3.56
CA ILE A 18 -100.35 -9.70 -4.02
C ILE A 18 -101.28 -8.69 -3.31
N SER A 19 -102.52 -9.10 -3.00
CA SER A 19 -103.48 -8.28 -2.26
C SER A 19 -103.01 -7.88 -0.85
N SER A 20 -102.11 -8.67 -0.23
CA SER A 20 -101.51 -8.36 1.08
C SER A 20 -100.16 -7.65 0.97
N GLU A 21 -99.40 -7.85 -0.12
CA GLU A 21 -98.12 -7.15 -0.34
C GLU A 21 -98.31 -5.72 -0.85
N PHE A 22 -99.35 -5.47 -1.65
CA PHE A 22 -99.58 -4.14 -2.24
C PHE A 22 -99.81 -3.01 -1.22
N PRO A 23 -100.58 -3.20 -0.13
CA PRO A 23 -100.69 -2.19 0.93
C PRO A 23 -99.37 -1.91 1.66
N ILE A 24 -98.55 -2.95 1.89
CA ILE A 24 -97.25 -2.84 2.57
C ILE A 24 -96.27 -2.03 1.69
N LEU A 25 -96.22 -2.33 0.39
CA LEU A 25 -95.40 -1.55 -0.53
C LEU A 25 -95.84 -0.08 -0.58
N ARG A 26 -97.15 0.19 -0.58
CA ARG A 26 -97.67 1.57 -0.54
C ARG A 26 -97.25 2.29 0.74
N GLU A 27 -97.35 1.65 1.90
CA GLU A 27 -96.92 2.25 3.16
C GLU A 27 -95.43 2.58 3.16
N ASN A 28 -94.60 1.66 2.66
CA ASN A 28 -93.16 1.88 2.54
C ASN A 28 -92.82 3.06 1.61
N LEU A 29 -93.49 3.14 0.45
CA LEU A 29 -93.29 4.26 -0.47
C LEU A 29 -93.66 5.59 0.18
N THR A 30 -94.75 5.65 0.95
CA THR A 30 -95.11 6.85 1.72
C THR A 30 -94.04 7.22 2.75
N LYS A 31 -93.45 6.24 3.44
CA LYS A 31 -92.36 6.49 4.41
C LYS A 31 -91.11 7.05 3.74
N ILE A 32 -90.77 6.58 2.54
CA ILE A 32 -89.63 7.12 1.76
C ILE A 32 -89.89 8.57 1.37
N ASP A 33 -91.08 8.86 0.84
CA ASP A 33 -91.45 10.20 0.39
C ASP A 33 -91.38 11.23 1.53
N GLN A 34 -91.91 10.88 2.72
CA GLN A 34 -91.80 11.72 3.91
C GLN A 34 -90.35 11.95 4.37
N ALA A 35 -89.51 10.93 4.29
CA ALA A 35 -88.10 11.06 4.68
C ALA A 35 -87.34 11.98 3.71
N ILE A 36 -87.63 11.90 2.41
CA ILE A 36 -87.03 12.78 1.40
C ILE A 36 -87.47 14.23 1.64
N ALA A 37 -88.77 14.49 1.83
CA ALA A 37 -89.29 15.83 2.11
C ALA A 37 -88.67 16.46 3.38
N GLN A 38 -88.40 15.66 4.42
CA GLN A 38 -87.72 16.16 5.62
C GLN A 38 -86.25 16.52 5.38
N VAL A 39 -85.55 15.79 4.51
CA VAL A 39 -84.16 16.09 4.15
C VAL A 39 -84.10 17.37 3.34
N GLU A 40 -84.98 17.53 2.35
CA GLU A 40 -85.05 18.75 1.53
C GLU A 40 -85.31 19.98 2.39
N LYS A 41 -86.28 19.93 3.30
CA LYS A 41 -86.56 21.04 4.21
C LYS A 41 -85.33 21.42 5.07
N LYS A 42 -84.58 20.45 5.57
CA LYS A 42 -83.37 20.71 6.37
C LYS A 42 -82.22 21.26 5.53
N ILE A 43 -82.17 20.94 4.24
CA ILE A 43 -81.19 21.51 3.32
C ILE A 43 -81.55 22.97 3.03
N ASP A 44 -82.82 23.27 2.80
CA ASP A 44 -83.28 24.64 2.56
C ASP A 44 -83.07 25.58 3.76
N GLU A 45 -83.09 25.03 4.99
CA GLU A 45 -82.77 25.79 6.21
C GLU A 45 -81.26 26.04 6.40
N LYS A 46 -80.38 25.33 5.66
CA LYS A 46 -78.93 25.51 5.74
C LYS A 46 -78.45 26.59 4.76
N ALA A 47 -78.73 27.83 5.18
CA ALA A 47 -78.22 29.10 4.69
C ALA A 47 -78.68 29.50 3.25
N PRO A 48 -79.32 30.67 3.07
CA PRO A 48 -79.62 31.21 1.74
C PRO A 48 -78.35 31.42 0.92
N LEU A 49 -78.43 31.26 -0.41
CA LEU A 49 -77.29 31.33 -1.34
C LEU A 49 -76.46 32.63 -1.27
N GLN A 50 -76.97 33.69 -0.63
CA GLN A 50 -76.20 34.88 -0.27
C GLN A 50 -76.61 35.36 1.13
N HIS A 51 -75.63 35.59 2.00
CA HIS A 51 -75.81 36.36 3.22
C HIS A 51 -74.76 37.48 3.29
N THR A 52 -75.07 38.57 3.98
CA THR A 52 -74.21 39.75 4.13
C THR A 52 -73.96 40.05 5.59
N HIS A 53 -72.76 40.54 5.90
CA HIS A 53 -72.40 41.03 7.23
C HIS A 53 -72.30 42.55 7.24
N THR A 54 -72.76 43.20 8.32
CA THR A 54 -72.50 44.63 8.54
C THR A 54 -71.19 44.82 9.30
N ILE A 55 -70.48 45.95 9.13
CA ILE A 55 -69.15 46.17 9.74
C ILE A 55 -69.18 45.99 11.26
N SER A 56 -70.27 46.37 11.93
CA SER A 56 -70.45 46.20 13.37
C SER A 56 -70.45 44.73 13.84
N GLU A 57 -70.72 43.79 12.94
CA GLU A 57 -70.67 42.36 13.24
C GLU A 57 -69.23 41.81 13.27
N ILE A 58 -68.26 42.56 12.74
CA ILE A 58 -66.84 42.22 12.82
C ILE A 58 -66.22 43.07 13.92
N THR A 59 -66.06 42.46 15.09
CA THR A 59 -65.43 43.10 16.25
C THR A 59 -64.08 43.73 15.85
N ASP A 60 -63.85 44.96 16.30
CA ASP A 60 -62.63 45.77 16.11
C ASP A 60 -62.33 46.31 14.71
N LEU A 61 -63.11 45.97 13.67
CA LEU A 61 -62.83 46.45 12.30
C LEU A 61 -62.86 47.98 12.18
N GLU A 62 -63.82 48.63 12.85
CA GLU A 62 -63.94 50.09 12.84
C GLU A 62 -62.74 50.77 13.53
N SER A 63 -62.26 50.22 14.64
CA SER A 63 -61.08 50.72 15.33
C SER A 63 -59.82 50.58 14.48
N ALA A 64 -59.68 49.44 13.79
CA ALA A 64 -58.56 49.19 12.87
C ALA A 64 -58.54 50.17 11.69
N LEU A 65 -59.71 50.54 11.16
CA LEU A 65 -59.84 51.55 10.10
C LEU A 65 -59.46 52.95 10.60
N ASN A 66 -59.94 53.35 11.79
CA ASN A 66 -59.60 54.64 12.39
C ASN A 66 -58.12 54.77 12.78
N GLY A 67 -57.42 53.66 12.96
CA GLY A 67 -55.97 53.62 13.18
C GLY A 67 -55.13 53.84 11.90
N LYS A 68 -55.72 53.91 10.71
CA LYS A 68 -54.99 54.18 9.46
C LYS A 68 -54.69 55.68 9.32
N MET A 69 -53.52 55.99 8.76
CA MET A 69 -53.03 57.38 8.60
C MET A 69 -53.87 58.18 7.59
N ALA A 70 -54.09 59.46 7.87
CA ALA A 70 -54.80 60.37 6.99
C ALA A 70 -54.04 60.61 5.66
N ALA A 71 -54.78 60.70 4.56
CA ALA A 71 -54.22 60.75 3.21
C ALA A 71 -53.42 62.04 2.91
N ASP A 72 -53.62 63.11 3.68
CA ASP A 72 -53.01 64.43 3.51
C ASP A 72 -51.83 64.69 4.46
N LYS A 73 -51.38 63.68 5.20
CA LYS A 73 -50.23 63.79 6.11
C LYS A 73 -48.95 64.05 5.31
N THR A 74 -48.20 65.11 5.67
CA THR A 74 -46.86 65.40 5.14
C THR A 74 -45.77 65.09 6.17
N PHE A 75 -44.56 64.77 5.69
CA PHE A 75 -43.38 64.46 6.51
C PHE A 75 -42.25 65.46 6.24
N THR A 76 -41.45 65.79 7.26
CA THR A 76 -40.26 66.63 7.08
C THR A 76 -39.08 65.77 6.64
N PHE A 77 -38.19 66.32 5.83
CA PHE A 77 -37.02 65.57 5.32
C PHE A 77 -36.08 65.11 6.45
N ALA A 78 -35.98 65.89 7.54
CA ALA A 78 -35.13 65.56 8.68
C ALA A 78 -35.62 64.33 9.48
N ASP A 79 -36.91 63.99 9.37
CA ASP A 79 -37.51 62.86 10.07
C ASP A 79 -37.31 61.52 9.33
N LEU A 80 -36.77 61.56 8.10
CA LEU A 80 -36.45 60.36 7.32
C LEU A 80 -35.11 59.79 7.78
N SER A 81 -35.11 58.54 8.24
CA SER A 81 -33.90 57.80 8.62
C SER A 81 -33.20 57.13 7.42
N ASP A 82 -33.91 56.95 6.31
CA ASP A 82 -33.41 56.44 5.03
C ASP A 82 -34.25 57.04 3.89
N ILE A 83 -33.69 57.11 2.68
CA ILE A 83 -34.35 57.65 1.49
C ILE A 83 -34.14 56.66 0.34
N GLU A 84 -35.24 56.25 -0.30
CA GLU A 84 -35.18 55.32 -1.43
C GLU A 84 -34.32 55.90 -2.58
N GLY A 85 -33.36 55.11 -3.07
CA GLY A 85 -32.32 55.54 -4.01
C GLY A 85 -30.99 55.98 -3.37
N ALA A 86 -30.90 56.18 -2.06
CA ALA A 86 -29.63 56.49 -1.38
C ALA A 86 -28.64 55.31 -1.39
N LYS A 87 -29.15 54.07 -1.31
CA LYS A 87 -28.33 52.84 -1.45
C LYS A 87 -27.87 52.59 -2.88
N ASP A 88 -28.66 53.02 -3.85
CA ASP A 88 -28.37 52.86 -5.28
C ASP A 88 -27.48 53.98 -5.82
N ALA A 89 -27.40 55.12 -5.11
CA ALA A 89 -26.49 56.20 -5.43
C ALA A 89 -25.04 55.74 -5.25
N ALA A 90 -24.21 55.99 -6.27
CA ALA A 90 -22.80 55.66 -6.20
C ALA A 90 -22.12 56.49 -5.10
N ASN A 91 -21.09 55.92 -4.47
CA ASN A 91 -20.30 56.59 -3.43
C ASN A 91 -19.79 57.96 -3.92
N ASN A 92 -19.86 58.97 -3.04
CA ASN A 92 -19.48 60.36 -3.28
C ASN A 92 -20.41 61.14 -4.23
N TYR A 93 -21.59 60.62 -4.53
CA TYR A 93 -22.65 61.42 -5.14
C TYR A 93 -23.30 62.28 -4.08
N VAL A 94 -23.61 63.52 -4.44
CA VAL A 94 -24.25 64.49 -3.56
C VAL A 94 -25.71 64.65 -3.96
N LEU A 95 -26.58 64.77 -2.97
CA LEU A 95 -27.98 65.08 -3.20
C LEU A 95 -28.09 66.51 -3.69
N TYR A 96 -28.74 66.72 -4.83
CA TYR A 96 -29.02 68.05 -5.33
C TYR A 96 -30.46 68.14 -5.83
N LYS A 97 -30.97 69.37 -5.86
CA LYS A 97 -32.28 69.65 -6.43
C LYS A 97 -32.14 69.77 -7.94
N SER A 98 -32.79 68.87 -8.66
CA SER A 98 -32.87 68.94 -10.12
C SER A 98 -33.85 70.03 -10.57
N SER A 99 -33.76 70.44 -11.83
CA SER A 99 -34.56 71.51 -12.41
C SER A 99 -36.07 71.21 -12.43
N ASN A 100 -36.48 69.95 -12.28
CA ASN A 100 -37.88 69.51 -12.15
C ASN A 100 -38.42 69.52 -10.71
N ASN A 101 -37.76 70.22 -9.78
CA ASN A 101 -38.08 70.28 -8.35
C ASN A 101 -37.99 68.95 -7.57
N ASN A 102 -37.45 67.90 -8.17
CA ASN A 102 -37.16 66.65 -7.47
C ASN A 102 -35.73 66.64 -6.94
N PHE A 103 -35.51 65.92 -5.84
CA PHE A 103 -34.17 65.67 -5.32
C PHE A 103 -33.61 64.38 -5.94
N THR A 104 -32.37 64.44 -6.44
CA THR A 104 -31.67 63.31 -7.04
C THR A 104 -30.18 63.37 -6.73
N PHE A 105 -29.48 62.26 -6.92
CA PHE A 105 -28.05 62.16 -6.68
C PHE A 105 -27.26 62.42 -7.97
N GLY A 106 -26.17 63.18 -7.87
CA GLY A 106 -25.25 63.45 -8.98
C GLY A 106 -23.80 63.43 -8.52
N SER A 107 -22.87 63.11 -9.42
CA SER A 107 -21.45 63.10 -9.06
C SER A 107 -20.99 64.54 -8.74
N ALA A 108 -20.18 64.69 -7.70
CA ALA A 108 -19.64 66.00 -7.33
C ALA A 108 -18.86 66.65 -8.49
N VAL A 109 -18.15 65.85 -9.29
CA VAL A 109 -17.39 66.32 -10.46
C VAL A 109 -18.31 66.83 -11.58
N SER A 110 -19.43 66.15 -11.84
CA SER A 110 -20.39 66.60 -12.87
C SER A 110 -21.13 67.88 -12.48
N LEU A 111 -21.36 68.08 -11.18
CA LEU A 111 -22.09 69.24 -10.67
C LEU A 111 -21.19 70.47 -10.48
N LEU A 112 -19.96 70.27 -10.00
CA LEU A 112 -19.02 71.35 -9.69
C LEU A 112 -18.01 71.63 -10.80
N GLY A 113 -17.85 70.71 -11.75
CA GLY A 113 -16.88 70.78 -12.84
C GLY A 113 -15.43 70.57 -12.39
N ALA A 114 -14.51 70.64 -13.36
CA ALA A 114 -13.07 70.66 -13.07
C ALA A 114 -12.73 71.98 -12.36
N HIS A 115 -12.21 71.88 -11.15
CA HIS A 115 -11.78 73.02 -10.36
C HIS A 115 -10.34 72.82 -9.88
N GLN A 116 -9.66 73.93 -9.57
CA GLN A 116 -8.30 73.93 -9.07
C GLN A 116 -8.30 74.38 -7.60
N HIS A 117 -7.40 73.78 -6.82
CA HIS A 117 -7.08 74.20 -5.47
C HIS A 117 -5.73 74.89 -5.45
N LYS A 118 -5.58 75.90 -4.59
CA LYS A 118 -4.25 76.42 -4.28
C LYS A 118 -3.53 75.44 -3.37
N THR A 119 -2.21 75.54 -3.30
CA THR A 119 -1.40 74.65 -2.44
C THR A 119 -1.81 74.81 -0.97
N GLU A 120 -2.15 76.04 -0.58
CA GLU A 120 -2.64 76.39 0.76
C GLU A 120 -3.92 75.66 1.18
N ASP A 121 -4.70 75.16 0.21
CA ASP A 121 -5.94 74.42 0.49
C ASP A 121 -5.68 72.96 0.88
N ILE A 122 -4.44 72.46 0.74
CA ILE A 122 -4.06 71.06 0.97
C ILE A 122 -3.37 70.94 2.34
N VAL A 123 -4.17 70.63 3.37
CA VAL A 123 -3.66 70.42 4.74
C VAL A 123 -2.65 69.26 4.77
N GLY A 124 -1.46 69.52 5.34
CA GLY A 124 -0.40 68.53 5.53
C GLY A 124 0.55 68.34 4.33
N LEU A 125 0.34 69.05 3.22
CA LEU A 125 1.28 69.00 2.08
C LEU A 125 2.64 69.60 2.44
N ASP A 126 2.66 70.67 3.23
CA ASP A 126 3.91 71.28 3.69
C ASP A 126 4.64 70.39 4.70
N ASP A 127 3.92 69.70 5.60
CA ASP A 127 4.49 68.71 6.51
C ASP A 127 5.04 67.49 5.76
N PHE A 128 4.36 67.04 4.71
CA PHE A 128 4.82 65.97 3.84
C PHE A 128 6.09 66.38 3.06
N ARG A 129 6.12 67.60 2.51
CA ARG A 129 7.31 68.17 1.85
C ARG A 129 8.47 68.31 2.83
N ALA A 130 8.21 68.69 4.07
CA ALA A 130 9.21 68.75 5.12
C ALA A 130 9.77 67.35 5.47
N LYS A 131 8.93 66.30 5.46
CA LYS A 131 9.36 64.90 5.64
C LYS A 131 10.21 64.36 4.48
N ILE A 132 9.91 64.76 3.24
CA ILE A 132 10.76 64.40 2.08
C ILE A 132 12.13 65.08 2.18
N ASN A 133 12.19 66.32 2.69
CA ASN A 133 13.41 67.11 2.78
C ASN A 133 14.22 66.89 4.07
N GLN A 134 13.78 65.98 4.95
CA GLN A 134 14.52 65.61 6.15
C GLN A 134 15.55 64.50 5.80
N ASP A 135 16.77 64.96 5.54
CA ASP A 135 18.04 64.21 5.42
C ASP A 135 18.22 63.28 4.20
N LEU A 136 18.29 63.86 2.98
CA LEU A 136 18.91 63.19 1.82
C LEU A 136 20.45 63.24 1.84
N THR A 137 21.07 63.87 2.84
CA THR A 137 22.54 63.92 2.98
C THR A 137 23.16 62.63 3.50
N SER A 138 22.37 61.72 4.05
CA SER A 138 22.78 60.37 4.47
C SER A 138 22.71 59.31 3.36
N TYR A 139 22.22 59.64 2.16
CA TYR A 139 22.09 58.72 1.01
C TYR A 139 23.05 58.99 -0.17
N GLY A 140 24.24 59.55 0.10
CA GLY A 140 25.37 59.52 -0.84
C GLY A 140 25.05 60.10 -2.22
N ARG A 141 25.20 61.41 -2.37
CA ARG A 141 25.11 62.12 -3.66
C ARG A 141 25.91 61.39 -4.75
N LEU A 142 25.21 60.75 -5.68
CA LEU A 142 25.76 60.43 -6.99
C LEU A 142 25.85 61.75 -7.76
N ALA A 143 27.07 62.13 -8.15
CA ALA A 143 27.34 63.39 -8.85
C ALA A 143 26.76 63.44 -10.28
N ASN A 144 26.18 62.34 -10.78
CA ASN A 144 25.47 62.22 -12.06
C ASN A 144 24.40 61.11 -11.97
N PRO A 145 23.40 61.07 -12.87
CA PRO A 145 22.40 59.99 -12.92
C PRO A 145 23.09 58.63 -13.05
N ASN A 146 22.85 57.71 -12.10
CA ASN A 146 23.32 56.34 -12.23
C ASN A 146 22.38 55.60 -13.19
N GLU A 147 22.61 55.78 -14.49
CA GLU A 147 22.04 54.89 -15.50
C GLU A 147 22.62 53.50 -15.27
N TRP A 148 21.77 52.52 -14.98
CA TRP A 148 22.16 51.12 -14.88
C TRP A 148 22.88 50.70 -16.17
N ARG A 149 24.17 50.39 -16.08
CA ARG A 149 24.96 49.92 -17.23
C ARG A 149 25.04 48.39 -17.23
N ASN A 150 25.54 47.82 -18.32
CA ASN A 150 25.82 46.38 -18.45
C ASN A 150 26.82 45.87 -17.39
N TYR A 151 27.61 46.75 -16.78
CA TYR A 151 28.54 46.43 -15.70
C TYR A 151 28.42 47.46 -14.57
N ASN A 152 28.03 47.00 -13.38
CA ASN A 152 27.94 47.80 -12.17
C ASN A 152 28.90 47.23 -11.12
N LYS A 153 29.83 48.05 -10.61
CA LYS A 153 30.80 47.65 -9.59
C LYS A 153 30.46 48.35 -8.27
N PHE A 154 30.13 47.55 -7.26
CA PHE A 154 29.90 48.03 -5.90
C PHE A 154 31.14 47.73 -5.05
N THR A 155 31.76 48.74 -4.45
CA THR A 155 32.97 48.62 -3.63
C THR A 155 32.68 48.55 -2.13
N SER A 156 31.41 48.63 -1.75
CA SER A 156 30.92 48.62 -0.37
C SER A 156 29.74 47.66 -0.24
N LYS A 157 29.29 47.40 1.00
CA LYS A 157 28.14 46.54 1.29
C LYS A 157 26.90 47.00 0.51
N VAL A 158 26.27 46.06 -0.20
CA VAL A 158 24.98 46.25 -0.89
C VAL A 158 23.90 45.51 -0.09
N THR A 159 22.81 46.20 0.21
CA THR A 159 21.61 45.62 0.84
C THR A 159 20.43 45.85 -0.10
N MET A 160 19.73 44.77 -0.48
CA MET A 160 18.49 44.85 -1.24
C MET A 160 17.32 44.55 -0.30
N SER A 161 16.41 45.50 -0.14
CA SER A 161 15.25 45.38 0.76
C SER A 161 14.00 44.80 0.08
N GLY A 162 14.00 44.69 -1.25
CA GLY A 162 12.97 44.02 -2.06
C GLY A 162 13.45 42.70 -2.67
N GLY A 163 12.58 42.04 -3.45
CA GLY A 163 12.93 40.84 -4.21
C GLY A 163 13.89 41.12 -5.38
N LEU A 164 14.71 40.12 -5.73
CA LEU A 164 15.51 40.11 -6.96
C LEU A 164 14.83 39.15 -7.96
N GLU A 165 14.30 39.69 -9.05
CA GLU A 165 13.72 38.90 -10.15
C GLU A 165 14.71 38.79 -11.30
N LEU A 166 14.96 37.55 -11.77
CA LEU A 166 15.75 37.29 -12.97
C LEU A 166 14.78 37.02 -14.13
N LEU A 167 14.68 37.95 -15.07
CA LEU A 167 13.84 37.79 -16.25
C LEU A 167 14.57 36.97 -17.32
N GLY A 168 13.92 35.91 -17.81
CA GLY A 168 14.42 35.05 -18.90
C GLY A 168 15.49 34.02 -18.49
N ASN A 169 16.26 33.52 -19.46
CA ASN A 169 17.31 32.50 -19.27
C ASN A 169 18.64 33.05 -18.72
N SER A 170 18.60 34.15 -17.98
CA SER A 170 19.80 34.83 -17.48
C SER A 170 20.32 34.14 -16.22
N PRO A 171 21.55 33.57 -16.22
CA PRO A 171 22.09 32.93 -15.03
C PRO A 171 22.50 33.96 -13.98
N PHE A 172 22.26 33.67 -12.71
CA PHE A 172 22.86 34.42 -11.60
C PHE A 172 24.05 33.64 -11.06
N SER A 173 25.24 34.24 -11.11
CA SER A 173 26.47 33.66 -10.60
C SER A 173 27.11 34.58 -9.56
N LEU A 174 27.27 34.08 -8.34
CA LEU A 174 28.07 34.74 -7.31
C LEU A 174 29.48 34.18 -7.35
N THR A 175 30.46 35.03 -7.66
CA THR A 175 31.89 34.64 -7.74
C THR A 175 32.67 35.30 -6.61
N HIS A 176 33.49 34.52 -5.90
CA HIS A 176 34.44 35.03 -4.90
C HIS A 176 35.83 34.50 -5.24
N ASN A 177 36.84 35.38 -5.33
CA ASN A 177 38.21 35.02 -5.68
C ASN A 177 38.32 34.15 -6.96
N ASN A 178 37.59 34.51 -8.01
CA ASN A 178 37.50 33.79 -9.29
C ASN A 178 36.87 32.38 -9.23
N GLU A 179 36.30 31.97 -8.10
CA GLU A 179 35.52 30.74 -7.98
C GLU A 179 34.02 31.03 -7.88
N VAL A 180 33.20 30.26 -8.60
CA VAL A 180 31.74 30.35 -8.52
C VAL A 180 31.28 29.71 -7.21
N VAL A 181 30.73 30.53 -6.31
CA VAL A 181 30.22 30.14 -5.00
C VAL A 181 28.80 29.60 -5.11
N THR A 182 27.97 30.25 -5.93
CA THR A 182 26.58 29.86 -6.20
C THR A 182 26.22 30.17 -7.65
N ASN A 183 25.54 29.24 -8.32
CA ASN A 183 24.96 29.46 -9.65
C ASN A 183 23.49 29.03 -9.66
N LEU A 184 22.61 29.87 -10.22
CA LEU A 184 21.18 29.61 -10.42
C LEU A 184 20.87 29.74 -11.91
N SER A 185 20.36 28.65 -12.51
CA SER A 185 19.97 28.62 -13.92
C SER A 185 18.82 27.65 -14.17
N THR A 186 18.17 27.77 -15.33
CA THR A 186 17.12 26.84 -15.77
C THR A 186 17.61 25.41 -16.03
N LYS A 187 18.93 25.20 -16.07
CA LYS A 187 19.57 23.89 -16.29
C LYS A 187 20.10 23.26 -15.00
N GLY A 188 20.02 23.95 -13.86
CA GLY A 188 20.48 23.47 -12.57
C GLY A 188 21.00 24.58 -11.66
N SER A 189 21.11 24.24 -10.38
CA SER A 189 21.57 25.13 -9.30
C SER A 189 22.73 24.49 -8.55
N LEU A 190 23.78 25.26 -8.26
CA LEU A 190 24.91 24.82 -7.45
C LEU A 190 24.83 25.51 -6.09
N LEU A 191 24.03 24.95 -5.18
CA LEU A 191 23.91 25.41 -3.79
C LEU A 191 24.90 24.59 -2.94
N LYS A 192 26.01 25.21 -2.52
CA LYS A 192 26.94 24.58 -1.57
C LYS A 192 26.48 24.87 -0.13
N GLY A 193 25.72 23.93 0.44
CA GLY A 193 25.29 23.94 1.84
C GLY A 193 23.93 23.24 2.04
N PRO A 194 23.59 22.81 3.26
CA PRO A 194 22.26 22.26 3.52
C PRO A 194 21.20 23.34 3.28
N LEU A 195 20.20 23.02 2.45
CA LEU A 195 19.07 23.89 2.17
C LEU A 195 18.35 24.20 3.48
N LYS A 196 18.14 25.49 3.78
CA LYS A 196 17.28 25.95 4.87
C LYS A 196 16.12 26.73 4.28
N VAL A 197 14.89 26.44 4.71
CA VAL A 197 13.67 27.19 4.37
C VAL A 197 13.11 27.70 5.70
N ASP A 198 12.85 29.00 5.80
CA ASP A 198 12.34 29.67 7.01
C ASP A 198 13.19 29.46 8.29
N GLY A 199 14.50 29.27 8.12
CA GLY A 199 15.44 29.03 9.22
C GLY A 199 15.58 27.56 9.62
N ASP A 200 14.68 26.69 9.15
CA ASP A 200 14.71 25.25 9.39
C ASP A 200 15.49 24.53 8.28
N LEU A 201 16.33 23.56 8.69
CA LEU A 201 17.03 22.66 7.77
C LEU A 201 15.99 21.82 7.02
N VAL A 202 15.95 21.91 5.69
CA VAL A 202 15.08 21.06 4.86
C VAL A 202 15.45 19.59 5.02
N TYR A 203 16.75 19.30 5.22
CA TYR A 203 17.24 18.02 5.72
C TYR A 203 18.43 18.22 6.65
N THR A 204 18.43 17.55 7.80
CA THR A 204 19.55 17.49 8.74
C THR A 204 20.61 16.51 8.24
N LYS A 205 21.87 16.68 8.65
CA LYS A 205 22.95 15.71 8.37
C LYS A 205 22.55 14.30 8.79
N ALA A 206 21.88 14.16 9.93
CA ALA A 206 21.39 12.88 10.42
C ALA A 206 20.36 12.22 9.48
N GLN A 207 19.50 13.00 8.80
CA GLN A 207 18.55 12.45 7.81
C GLN A 207 19.26 11.99 6.53
N VAL A 208 20.33 12.67 6.12
CA VAL A 208 21.16 12.25 4.97
C VAL A 208 21.98 11.01 5.32
N ASP A 209 22.57 10.96 6.51
CA ASP A 209 23.31 9.79 7.00
C ASP A 209 22.36 8.58 7.14
N ALA A 210 21.14 8.78 7.67
CA ALA A 210 20.12 7.73 7.73
C ALA A 210 19.63 7.28 6.34
N LEU A 211 19.53 8.19 5.36
CA LEU A 211 19.22 7.83 3.98
C LEU A 211 20.36 7.02 3.36
N LEU A 212 21.61 7.40 3.60
CA LEU A 212 22.79 6.69 3.10
C LEU A 212 22.88 5.29 3.72
N ASP A 213 22.65 5.15 5.02
CA ASP A 213 22.56 3.86 5.71
C ASP A 213 21.40 3.01 5.18
N SER A 214 20.25 3.62 4.89
CA SER A 214 19.10 2.95 4.27
C SER A 214 19.43 2.46 2.86
N LEU A 215 20.12 3.26 2.04
CA LEU A 215 20.54 2.89 0.69
C LEU A 215 21.62 1.80 0.71
N ILE A 216 22.56 1.84 1.65
CA ILE A 216 23.57 0.79 1.86
C ILE A 216 22.90 -0.50 2.33
N LYS A 217 21.92 -0.42 3.23
CA LYS A 217 21.14 -1.57 3.70
C LYS A 217 20.31 -2.17 2.57
N LYS A 218 19.65 -1.34 1.77
CA LYS A 218 18.85 -1.77 0.61
C LYS A 218 19.70 -2.48 -0.44
N ARG A 219 20.93 -1.99 -0.71
CA ARG A 219 21.89 -2.66 -1.61
C ARG A 219 22.36 -4.02 -1.10
N LYS A 220 22.40 -4.23 0.22
CA LYS A 220 22.72 -5.53 0.83
C LYS A 220 21.55 -6.53 0.78
N GLU A 221 20.34 -6.05 0.52
CA GLU A 221 19.11 -6.85 0.49
C GLU A 221 18.65 -7.20 -0.94
N GLU A 222 19.19 -6.51 -1.96
CA GLU A 222 18.91 -6.81 -3.37
C GLU A 222 19.98 -7.77 -3.90
N TYR A 223 19.64 -9.06 -3.94
CA TYR A 223 20.47 -10.10 -4.53
C TYR A 223 19.68 -10.88 -5.57
N VAL A 224 20.39 -11.40 -6.56
CA VAL A 224 19.84 -12.37 -7.50
C VAL A 224 20.21 -13.76 -7.00
N GLU A 225 19.20 -14.61 -6.79
CA GLU A 225 19.41 -16.01 -6.42
C GLU A 225 19.47 -16.89 -7.67
N ILE A 226 20.56 -17.63 -7.84
CA ILE A 226 20.77 -18.56 -8.94
C ILE A 226 21.01 -19.95 -8.35
N THR A 227 20.17 -20.93 -8.70
CA THR A 227 20.35 -22.32 -8.27
C THR A 227 20.78 -23.18 -9.45
N MET A 228 21.96 -23.78 -9.35
CA MET A 228 22.60 -24.65 -10.33
C MET A 228 22.36 -26.11 -9.92
N LEU A 229 21.66 -26.87 -10.77
CA LEU A 229 21.16 -28.22 -10.45
C LEU A 229 21.75 -29.34 -11.31
N GLN A 230 22.49 -28.99 -12.36
CA GLN A 230 23.05 -29.97 -13.30
C GLN A 230 24.38 -30.50 -12.75
N SER A 231 24.50 -31.81 -12.54
CA SER A 231 25.77 -32.41 -12.11
C SER A 231 26.87 -32.25 -13.17
N GLY A 232 28.12 -32.10 -12.75
CA GLY A 232 29.28 -31.93 -13.62
C GLY A 232 29.85 -30.51 -13.60
N ASN A 233 30.70 -30.20 -14.57
CA ASN A 233 31.40 -28.92 -14.68
C ASN A 233 30.48 -27.88 -15.33
N ILE A 234 30.24 -26.76 -14.65
CA ILE A 234 29.38 -25.68 -15.10
C ILE A 234 30.16 -24.35 -14.99
N PRO A 235 30.17 -23.51 -16.05
CA PRO A 235 30.76 -22.18 -15.96
C PRO A 235 29.99 -21.29 -14.98
N TRP A 236 30.63 -20.22 -14.52
CA TRP A 236 29.94 -19.20 -13.73
C TRP A 236 28.85 -18.50 -14.53
N PRO A 237 27.75 -18.06 -13.88
CA PRO A 237 26.74 -17.25 -14.54
C PRO A 237 27.33 -15.96 -15.11
N ASP A 238 26.83 -15.53 -16.27
CA ASP A 238 27.21 -14.27 -16.89
C ASP A 238 26.95 -13.10 -15.93
N GLY A 239 27.92 -12.18 -15.85
CA GLY A 239 27.85 -11.01 -14.95
C GLY A 239 28.44 -11.21 -13.55
N VAL A 240 28.80 -12.44 -13.15
CA VAL A 240 29.54 -12.67 -11.89
C VAL A 240 31.04 -12.44 -12.12
N SER A 241 31.48 -11.22 -11.83
CA SER A 241 32.88 -10.77 -11.93
C SER A 241 33.70 -11.14 -10.69
N ASP A 242 35.02 -10.94 -10.75
CA ASP A 242 35.92 -11.23 -9.61
C ASP A 242 35.61 -10.38 -8.37
N ASP A 243 35.13 -9.15 -8.56
CA ASP A 243 34.81 -8.22 -7.46
C ASP A 243 33.39 -8.39 -6.90
N THR A 244 32.61 -9.29 -7.50
CA THR A 244 31.23 -9.55 -7.08
C THR A 244 31.22 -10.29 -5.73
N GLU A 245 30.51 -9.71 -4.75
CA GLU A 245 30.23 -10.38 -3.48
C GLU A 245 29.18 -11.47 -3.71
N ILE A 246 29.45 -12.68 -3.22
CA ILE A 246 28.59 -13.84 -3.39
C ILE A 246 28.44 -14.62 -2.09
N GLU A 247 27.23 -15.09 -1.81
CA GLU A 247 26.98 -16.13 -0.81
C GLU A 247 26.69 -17.43 -1.55
N ILE A 248 27.54 -18.43 -1.31
CA ILE A 248 27.51 -19.73 -1.95
C ILE A 248 26.98 -20.73 -0.93
N THR A 249 25.92 -21.45 -1.26
CA THR A 249 25.49 -22.66 -0.55
C THR A 249 25.65 -23.84 -1.49
N ALA A 250 26.49 -24.81 -1.14
CA ALA A 250 26.76 -25.98 -1.96
C ALA A 250 26.41 -27.25 -1.22
N TRP A 251 25.76 -28.19 -1.92
CA TRP A 251 25.44 -29.52 -1.44
C TRP A 251 26.27 -30.57 -2.18
N GLY A 252 26.91 -31.47 -1.45
CA GLY A 252 27.45 -32.69 -2.02
C GLY A 252 26.33 -33.64 -2.44
N ALA A 253 26.63 -34.58 -3.31
CA ALA A 253 25.64 -35.58 -3.72
C ALA A 253 25.49 -36.69 -2.69
N GLY A 254 24.33 -37.35 -2.66
CA GLY A 254 24.10 -38.52 -1.81
C GLY A 254 24.81 -39.79 -2.33
N GLY A 255 25.15 -40.69 -1.42
CA GLY A 255 25.61 -42.04 -1.76
C GLY A 255 24.45 -42.94 -2.16
N SER A 256 24.70 -43.94 -2.99
CA SER A 256 23.69 -44.95 -3.29
C SER A 256 23.48 -45.90 -2.12
N GLY A 257 22.29 -46.47 -2.03
CA GLY A 257 22.07 -47.63 -1.19
C GLY A 257 22.86 -48.84 -1.70
N GLY A 258 22.67 -49.96 -1.03
CA GLY A 258 23.18 -51.25 -1.46
C GLY A 258 22.33 -52.39 -0.93
N GLN A 259 22.87 -53.59 -0.98
CA GLN A 259 22.21 -54.77 -0.44
C GLN A 259 22.12 -54.65 1.09
N ARG A 260 20.93 -54.28 1.56
CA ARG A 260 20.54 -54.05 2.95
C ARG A 260 21.18 -52.82 3.59
N GLY A 261 21.85 -51.94 2.84
CA GLY A 261 22.46 -50.72 3.39
C GLY A 261 21.86 -49.46 2.77
N GLY A 262 21.51 -48.47 3.58
CA GLY A 262 21.11 -47.15 3.09
C GLY A 262 22.33 -46.28 2.74
N GLY A 263 22.22 -45.44 1.71
CA GLY A 263 23.27 -44.49 1.34
C GLY A 263 23.36 -43.30 2.29
N GLY A 264 24.55 -42.73 2.51
CA GLY A 264 24.72 -41.50 3.30
C GLY A 264 24.29 -40.25 2.52
N GLY A 265 23.77 -39.24 3.22
CA GLY A 265 23.43 -37.95 2.64
C GLY A 265 24.66 -37.10 2.30
N GLY A 266 24.53 -36.19 1.35
CA GLY A 266 25.54 -35.18 1.04
C GLY A 266 25.70 -34.14 2.15
N GLU A 267 26.92 -33.58 2.27
CA GLU A 267 27.19 -32.41 3.11
C GLU A 267 26.66 -31.13 2.50
N CYS A 268 26.53 -30.08 3.32
CA CYS A 268 26.27 -28.73 2.85
C CYS A 268 27.23 -27.75 3.49
N VAL A 269 27.72 -26.82 2.67
CA VAL A 269 28.63 -25.77 3.10
C VAL A 269 28.12 -24.44 2.57
N THR A 270 28.04 -23.45 3.45
CA THR A 270 27.71 -22.08 3.09
C THR A 270 28.90 -21.16 3.36
N LEU A 271 29.24 -20.31 2.39
CA LEU A 271 30.34 -19.35 2.49
C LEU A 271 29.96 -18.05 1.80
N LYS A 272 30.15 -16.91 2.48
CA LYS A 272 30.04 -15.58 1.90
C LYS A 272 31.43 -15.00 1.64
N ILE A 273 31.73 -14.65 0.40
CA ILE A 273 33.07 -14.29 -0.06
C ILE A 273 33.01 -13.47 -1.36
N GLN A 274 34.10 -12.80 -1.77
CA GLN A 274 34.25 -12.27 -3.13
C GLN A 274 34.75 -13.36 -4.08
N LYS A 275 34.27 -13.40 -5.32
CA LYS A 275 34.62 -14.46 -6.30
C LYS A 275 36.13 -14.59 -6.52
N ARG A 276 36.88 -13.47 -6.54
CA ARG A 276 38.35 -13.45 -6.68
C ARG A 276 39.08 -14.32 -5.66
N GLN A 277 38.50 -14.47 -4.47
CA GLN A 277 39.13 -15.19 -3.35
C GLN A 277 38.97 -16.70 -3.46
N LEU A 278 38.17 -17.22 -4.40
CA LEU A 278 37.89 -18.65 -4.53
C LEU A 278 39.04 -19.48 -5.09
N GLN A 279 40.07 -18.87 -5.71
CA GLN A 279 41.26 -19.49 -6.31
C GLN A 279 40.94 -20.65 -7.30
N ASN A 280 41.42 -20.61 -8.56
CA ASN A 280 40.95 -21.52 -9.63
C ASN A 280 39.41 -21.48 -9.81
N ASN A 281 38.88 -20.26 -9.95
CA ASN A 281 37.44 -19.97 -9.92
C ASN A 281 36.76 -20.08 -11.29
N ASP A 282 37.31 -20.80 -12.26
CA ASP A 282 36.78 -20.80 -13.63
C ASP A 282 35.51 -21.65 -13.79
N VAL A 283 35.33 -22.66 -12.93
CA VAL A 283 34.28 -23.67 -13.06
C VAL A 283 33.73 -24.07 -11.68
N ILE A 284 32.42 -24.27 -11.62
CA ILE A 284 31.72 -24.93 -10.51
C ILE A 284 31.51 -26.39 -10.88
N THR A 285 31.92 -27.32 -10.02
CA THR A 285 31.72 -28.76 -10.25
C THR A 285 30.66 -29.28 -9.30
N ILE A 286 29.51 -29.72 -9.83
CA ILE A 286 28.43 -30.27 -9.01
C ILE A 286 28.54 -31.79 -8.93
N GLY A 287 28.54 -32.32 -7.71
CA GLY A 287 28.62 -33.75 -7.44
C GLY A 287 27.41 -34.51 -8.00
N LYS A 288 27.67 -35.68 -8.58
CA LYS A 288 26.63 -36.60 -9.04
C LYS A 288 26.28 -37.63 -7.98
N GLY A 289 25.01 -37.99 -7.89
CA GLY A 289 24.50 -39.05 -7.02
C GLY A 289 25.22 -40.38 -7.23
N GLY A 290 25.49 -41.08 -6.14
CA GLY A 290 26.05 -42.42 -6.19
C GLY A 290 25.13 -43.36 -6.97
N TYR A 291 25.72 -44.26 -7.75
CA TYR A 291 25.00 -45.28 -8.51
C TYR A 291 25.49 -46.68 -8.18
N GLY A 292 24.58 -47.66 -8.27
CA GLY A 292 24.90 -49.07 -8.09
C GLY A 292 24.88 -49.51 -6.63
N ASN A 293 25.60 -50.59 -6.33
CA ASN A 293 25.58 -51.22 -5.01
C ASN A 293 26.64 -50.58 -4.11
N GLY A 294 26.27 -49.55 -3.33
CA GLY A 294 27.15 -48.81 -2.43
C GLY A 294 28.12 -47.84 -3.11
N GLY A 295 27.75 -47.23 -4.23
CA GLY A 295 28.51 -46.16 -4.88
C GLY A 295 28.47 -44.85 -4.09
N ASN A 296 29.61 -44.17 -3.96
CA ASN A 296 29.68 -42.87 -3.28
C ASN A 296 29.09 -41.76 -4.14
N GLY A 297 28.49 -40.76 -3.49
CA GLY A 297 28.14 -39.49 -4.12
C GLY A 297 29.40 -38.67 -4.43
N GLY A 298 29.36 -37.93 -5.52
CA GLY A 298 30.39 -36.97 -5.89
C GLY A 298 30.41 -35.76 -4.96
N ASN A 299 31.60 -35.18 -4.80
CA ASN A 299 31.76 -33.89 -4.12
C ASN A 299 31.31 -32.74 -5.04
N THR A 300 30.80 -31.68 -4.42
CA THR A 300 30.56 -30.40 -5.10
C THR A 300 31.69 -29.44 -4.73
N LEU A 301 32.34 -28.89 -5.75
CA LEU A 301 33.53 -28.03 -5.63
C LEU A 301 33.23 -26.65 -6.22
N VAL A 302 33.54 -25.59 -5.46
CA VAL A 302 33.43 -24.20 -5.90
C VAL A 302 34.79 -23.53 -5.68
N GLY A 303 35.55 -23.37 -6.76
CA GLY A 303 36.97 -23.02 -6.70
C GLY A 303 37.79 -24.06 -5.91
N SER A 304 38.95 -23.66 -5.41
CA SER A 304 39.77 -24.50 -4.52
C SER A 304 39.44 -24.31 -3.03
N VAL A 305 38.55 -23.38 -2.70
CA VAL A 305 38.28 -22.97 -1.32
C VAL A 305 37.07 -23.69 -0.71
N LEU A 306 36.05 -24.03 -1.50
CA LEU A 306 34.84 -24.66 -0.99
C LEU A 306 34.67 -26.08 -1.55
N THR A 307 34.49 -27.05 -0.64
CA THR A 307 34.16 -28.43 -0.96
C THR A 307 33.00 -28.89 -0.08
N ALA A 308 31.85 -29.20 -0.69
CA ALA A 308 30.77 -29.93 -0.04
C ALA A 308 30.89 -31.41 -0.40
N ARG A 309 31.13 -32.27 0.59
CA ARG A 309 31.46 -33.67 0.34
C ARG A 309 30.24 -34.51 0.00
N GLY A 310 30.43 -35.46 -0.91
CA GLY A 310 29.42 -36.46 -1.21
C GLY A 310 29.25 -37.48 -0.08
N GLY A 311 28.03 -37.98 0.07
CA GLY A 311 27.69 -39.07 0.98
C GLY A 311 28.31 -40.40 0.55
N LYS A 312 28.63 -41.25 1.53
CA LYS A 312 29.16 -42.59 1.24
C LYS A 312 28.05 -43.54 0.84
N GLY A 313 28.30 -44.33 -0.20
CA GLY A 313 27.44 -45.46 -0.50
C GLY A 313 27.60 -46.56 0.54
N ASN A 314 26.58 -47.39 0.72
CA ASN A 314 26.66 -48.52 1.64
C ASN A 314 26.27 -49.83 0.96
N ASN A 315 27.24 -50.74 0.81
CA ASN A 315 27.02 -52.08 0.31
C ASN A 315 27.14 -53.09 1.46
N GLY A 316 26.11 -53.21 2.28
CA GLY A 316 26.02 -54.32 3.23
C GLY A 316 25.23 -54.05 4.50
N TYR A 317 25.41 -54.99 5.42
CA TYR A 317 24.74 -55.15 6.71
C TYR A 317 25.26 -54.19 7.80
N ILE A 318 26.33 -53.44 7.52
CA ILE A 318 26.96 -52.55 8.49
C ILE A 318 26.24 -51.21 8.41
N GLY A 319 25.57 -50.82 9.50
CA GLY A 319 24.95 -49.51 9.64
C GLY A 319 25.98 -48.42 9.92
N GLY A 320 25.67 -47.22 9.44
CA GLY A 320 26.42 -46.00 9.77
C GLY A 320 27.51 -45.59 8.79
N ASN A 321 27.24 -45.63 7.48
CA ASN A 321 28.14 -44.96 6.54
C ASN A 321 27.97 -43.44 6.59
N SER A 322 29.09 -42.73 6.45
CA SER A 322 29.22 -41.30 6.65
C SER A 322 28.43 -40.46 5.63
N GLY A 323 27.64 -39.51 6.12
CA GLY A 323 27.19 -38.39 5.30
C GLY A 323 28.33 -37.39 5.13
N GLY A 324 28.66 -37.03 3.89
CA GLY A 324 29.71 -36.07 3.55
C GLY A 324 31.08 -36.24 4.23
N GLY A 325 31.56 -37.45 4.49
CA GLY A 325 32.94 -37.63 5.00
C GLY A 325 33.16 -37.41 6.50
N VAL A 326 32.11 -37.30 7.32
CA VAL A 326 32.21 -37.53 8.78
C VAL A 326 31.82 -38.96 9.09
N SER A 327 32.76 -39.78 9.59
CA SER A 327 32.55 -41.20 9.92
C SER A 327 31.22 -41.43 10.64
N GLY A 328 30.26 -42.03 9.93
CA GLY A 328 29.05 -42.54 10.57
C GLY A 328 29.48 -43.64 11.55
N GLY A 329 28.73 -43.78 12.65
CA GLY A 329 29.12 -44.74 13.69
C GLY A 329 29.03 -46.16 13.16
N SER A 330 30.12 -46.92 13.25
CA SER A 330 30.15 -48.33 12.92
C SER A 330 29.28 -49.13 13.89
N GLY A 331 28.15 -49.66 13.40
CA GLY A 331 27.33 -50.65 14.10
C GLY A 331 27.73 -52.08 13.72
N SER A 332 28.01 -52.93 14.71
CA SER A 332 28.29 -54.37 14.50
C SER A 332 27.00 -55.20 14.49
N MET A 333 27.02 -56.32 13.76
CA MET A 333 25.92 -57.29 13.70
C MET A 333 25.60 -57.87 15.08
N SER A 334 24.33 -57.82 15.51
CA SER A 334 23.77 -58.72 16.53
C SER A 334 22.69 -59.58 15.89
N ASN A 335 22.74 -60.87 16.15
CA ASN A 335 21.81 -61.84 15.58
C ASN A 335 20.39 -61.58 16.13
N ASN A 336 19.37 -61.58 15.25
CA ASN A 336 17.94 -61.39 15.55
C ASN A 336 17.47 -59.95 15.88
N GLU A 337 18.09 -58.91 15.34
CA GLU A 337 17.69 -57.53 15.63
C GLU A 337 17.40 -56.67 14.39
N SER A 338 16.52 -55.68 14.57
CA SER A 338 16.25 -54.62 13.61
C SER A 338 17.53 -53.85 13.27
N GLY A 339 17.65 -53.44 12.02
CA GLY A 339 18.77 -52.67 11.51
C GLY A 339 18.92 -51.32 12.22
N PHE A 340 20.16 -50.84 12.28
CA PHE A 340 20.50 -49.62 13.01
C PHE A 340 20.08 -48.37 12.26
N SER A 341 19.48 -47.41 12.97
CA SER A 341 19.24 -46.10 12.42
C SER A 341 20.56 -45.37 12.15
N GLY A 342 20.64 -44.72 10.99
CA GLY A 342 21.73 -43.82 10.64
C GLY A 342 21.81 -42.64 11.60
N LYS A 343 23.01 -42.09 11.77
CA LYS A 343 23.21 -40.92 12.64
C LYS A 343 22.61 -39.68 12.01
N SER A 344 21.83 -38.95 12.80
CA SER A 344 21.38 -37.61 12.42
C SER A 344 22.49 -36.59 12.70
N HIS A 345 22.62 -35.60 11.83
CA HIS A 345 23.62 -34.54 11.94
C HIS A 345 22.99 -33.18 11.69
N ALA A 346 23.31 -32.20 12.53
CA ALA A 346 22.75 -30.85 12.35
C ALA A 346 23.24 -30.20 11.05
N TRP A 347 24.53 -30.35 10.70
CA TRP A 347 25.17 -29.58 9.62
C TRP A 347 25.70 -30.46 8.48
N HIS A 348 25.94 -31.74 8.73
CA HIS A 348 26.43 -32.71 7.75
C HIS A 348 25.29 -33.56 7.21
N GLY A 349 25.58 -34.36 6.19
CA GLY A 349 24.62 -35.35 5.70
C GLY A 349 24.29 -36.40 6.77
N GLY A 350 23.03 -36.84 6.80
CA GLY A 350 22.59 -37.94 7.63
C GLY A 350 23.25 -39.25 7.22
N GLY A 351 23.56 -40.09 8.21
CA GLY A 351 24.12 -41.42 7.95
C GLY A 351 23.07 -42.36 7.34
N GLY A 352 23.52 -43.30 6.51
CA GLY A 352 22.64 -44.33 5.97
C GLY A 352 22.25 -45.38 7.03
N GLY A 353 21.03 -45.91 6.93
CA GLY A 353 20.55 -46.99 7.79
C GLY A 353 21.30 -48.30 7.57
N GLY A 354 21.42 -49.11 8.63
CA GLY A 354 22.00 -50.45 8.60
C GLY A 354 20.94 -51.52 8.39
N GLY A 355 21.30 -52.60 7.71
CA GLY A 355 20.37 -53.65 7.30
C GLY A 355 19.81 -54.51 8.42
N GLY A 356 18.54 -54.90 8.28
CA GLY A 356 17.92 -55.91 9.13
C GLY A 356 18.34 -57.34 8.75
N THR A 357 18.35 -58.23 9.74
CA THR A 357 18.60 -59.67 9.55
C THR A 357 17.49 -60.51 10.17
N ASN A 358 17.33 -61.76 9.71
CA ASN A 358 16.38 -62.74 10.27
C ASN A 358 14.97 -62.17 10.48
N ASN A 359 14.31 -61.75 9.40
CA ASN A 359 12.99 -61.09 9.44
C ASN A 359 12.97 -59.70 10.12
N GLY A 360 14.10 -59.17 10.59
CA GLY A 360 14.21 -57.83 11.19
C GLY A 360 14.11 -56.70 10.17
N ARG A 361 13.50 -55.60 10.60
CA ARG A 361 13.33 -54.36 9.81
C ARG A 361 14.65 -53.69 9.52
N GLY A 362 14.80 -53.09 8.33
CA GLY A 362 15.90 -52.19 8.04
C GLY A 362 15.89 -50.97 8.96
N GLY A 363 17.08 -50.50 9.35
CA GLY A 363 17.25 -49.24 10.06
C GLY A 363 16.92 -48.04 9.18
N ASN A 364 16.41 -46.99 9.82
CA ASN A 364 16.08 -45.73 9.17
C ASN A 364 17.35 -44.95 8.80
N GLY A 365 17.26 -44.07 7.80
CA GLY A 365 18.29 -43.08 7.55
C GLY A 365 18.32 -42.00 8.63
N GLY A 366 19.48 -41.39 8.84
CA GLY A 366 19.63 -40.25 9.74
C GLY A 366 19.13 -38.95 9.13
N ASP A 367 18.60 -38.07 9.97
CA ASP A 367 18.10 -36.75 9.55
C ASP A 367 19.22 -35.71 9.46
N SER A 368 18.97 -34.63 8.71
CA SER A 368 19.81 -33.43 8.70
C SER A 368 18.99 -32.14 8.82
N SER A 369 19.30 -31.31 9.82
CA SER A 369 18.40 -30.22 10.22
C SER A 369 18.77 -28.84 9.66
N TYR A 370 20.06 -28.54 9.46
CA TYR A 370 20.54 -27.18 9.21
C TYR A 370 21.52 -27.05 8.03
N GLY A 371 21.64 -28.08 7.18
CA GLY A 371 22.39 -27.92 5.94
C GLY A 371 22.47 -29.16 5.07
N GLY A 372 22.86 -30.30 5.64
CA GLY A 372 23.10 -31.53 4.87
C GLY A 372 21.83 -32.21 4.36
N ALA A 373 22.01 -33.32 3.66
CA ALA A 373 20.93 -34.12 3.11
C ALA A 373 20.60 -35.34 4.00
N GLY A 374 19.40 -35.91 3.84
CA GLY A 374 18.97 -37.08 4.60
C GLY A 374 19.69 -38.37 4.19
N GLY A 375 19.95 -39.26 5.14
CA GLY A 375 20.46 -40.60 4.84
C GLY A 375 19.37 -41.51 4.29
N GLY A 376 19.72 -42.46 3.43
CA GLY A 376 18.81 -43.48 2.92
C GLY A 376 18.45 -44.51 3.99
N GLY A 377 17.21 -45.00 3.94
CA GLY A 377 16.75 -46.14 4.72
C GLY A 377 17.30 -47.45 4.15
N SER A 378 17.54 -48.43 5.02
CA SER A 378 18.02 -49.74 4.58
C SER A 378 16.89 -50.70 4.23
N GLY A 379 17.15 -51.64 3.31
CA GLY A 379 16.24 -52.76 3.10
C GLY A 379 16.28 -53.76 4.28
N GLY A 380 15.13 -54.35 4.58
CA GLY A 380 15.00 -55.40 5.59
C GLY A 380 15.38 -56.79 5.05
N ASP A 381 14.92 -57.83 5.74
CA ASP A 381 15.02 -59.19 5.21
C ASP A 381 14.00 -59.42 4.08
N GLY A 382 14.46 -59.93 2.94
CA GLY A 382 13.69 -59.97 1.69
C GLY A 382 12.53 -60.96 1.64
N ARG A 383 12.16 -61.56 2.77
CA ARG A 383 11.03 -62.49 2.92
C ARG A 383 9.83 -61.88 3.66
N VAL A 384 9.99 -60.69 4.23
CA VAL A 384 8.96 -60.01 5.04
C VAL A 384 8.54 -58.72 4.35
N PRO A 385 7.24 -58.52 4.02
CA PRO A 385 6.73 -57.26 3.51
C PRO A 385 6.80 -56.12 4.53
N ASN A 386 6.85 -54.88 4.05
CA ASN A 386 6.90 -53.64 4.83
C ASN A 386 8.06 -53.57 5.83
N ASN A 387 9.21 -54.14 5.46
CA ASN A 387 10.35 -54.31 6.36
C ASN A 387 11.50 -53.33 6.05
N GLY A 388 11.29 -52.38 5.16
CA GLY A 388 12.22 -51.30 4.85
C GLY A 388 12.33 -50.27 5.98
N GLY A 389 13.52 -49.72 6.17
CA GLY A 389 13.75 -48.52 6.95
C GLY A 389 13.35 -47.28 6.16
N ASN A 390 12.88 -46.25 6.86
CA ASN A 390 12.51 -44.99 6.23
C ASN A 390 13.75 -44.16 5.90
N GLY A 391 13.70 -43.38 4.83
CA GLY A 391 14.70 -42.37 4.55
C GLY A 391 14.67 -41.23 5.57
N GLY A 392 15.85 -40.75 5.94
CA GLY A 392 16.03 -39.59 6.81
C GLY A 392 15.60 -38.30 6.11
N LYS A 393 15.12 -37.34 6.89
CA LYS A 393 14.61 -36.07 6.41
C LYS A 393 15.69 -35.01 6.37
N SER A 394 15.58 -34.11 5.41
CA SER A 394 16.35 -32.88 5.40
C SER A 394 15.44 -31.67 5.24
N GLN A 395 15.80 -30.59 5.94
CA GLN A 395 15.11 -29.31 5.81
C GLN A 395 15.61 -28.50 4.60
N TYR A 396 16.88 -28.65 4.21
CA TYR A 396 17.55 -27.78 3.23
C TYR A 396 18.20 -28.52 2.06
N GLY A 397 18.41 -29.84 2.20
CA GLY A 397 18.83 -30.73 1.13
C GLY A 397 17.73 -31.74 0.81
N GLY A 398 18.07 -32.73 -0.01
CA GLY A 398 17.17 -33.81 -0.36
C GLY A 398 16.99 -34.80 0.79
N ASN A 399 15.82 -35.41 0.86
CA ASN A 399 15.54 -36.54 1.73
C ASN A 399 16.27 -37.79 1.25
N GLY A 400 16.56 -38.71 2.16
CA GLY A 400 16.94 -40.05 1.76
C GLY A 400 15.76 -40.82 1.21
N GLY A 401 16.03 -41.76 0.31
CA GLY A 401 15.05 -42.73 -0.15
C GLY A 401 14.79 -43.80 0.92
N ASN A 402 13.61 -44.38 0.90
CA ASN A 402 13.24 -45.50 1.75
C ASN A 402 13.95 -46.79 1.30
N GLY A 403 14.19 -47.69 2.24
CA GLY A 403 14.52 -49.07 1.91
C GLY A 403 13.33 -49.78 1.27
N ALA A 404 13.61 -50.80 0.48
CA ALA A 404 12.58 -51.59 -0.20
C ALA A 404 11.58 -52.19 0.81
N GLU A 405 10.29 -52.01 0.54
CA GLU A 405 9.22 -52.61 1.35
C GLU A 405 9.28 -54.14 1.33
N LEU A 406 9.66 -54.72 0.20
CA LEU A 406 9.94 -56.14 0.02
C LEU A 406 11.29 -56.31 -0.68
N GLY A 407 12.19 -57.09 -0.08
CA GLY A 407 13.52 -57.34 -0.64
C GLY A 407 14.63 -56.63 0.14
N LYS A 408 15.83 -56.59 -0.47
CA LYS A 408 17.05 -56.16 0.20
C LYS A 408 17.54 -54.78 -0.24
N GLY A 409 16.88 -54.09 -1.17
CA GLY A 409 17.38 -52.80 -1.66
C GLY A 409 17.34 -51.73 -0.58
N GLY A 410 18.47 -51.10 -0.28
CA GLY A 410 18.49 -49.85 0.48
C GLY A 410 18.23 -48.64 -0.41
N GLY A 411 17.63 -47.61 0.17
CA GLY A 411 17.44 -46.31 -0.47
C GLY A 411 18.74 -45.52 -0.56
N GLY A 412 18.81 -44.64 -1.55
CA GLY A 412 19.92 -43.70 -1.70
C GLY A 412 19.84 -42.57 -0.68
N GLY A 413 20.99 -42.01 -0.31
CA GLY A 413 21.04 -40.76 0.44
C GLY A 413 20.65 -39.57 -0.43
N GLY A 414 20.14 -38.52 0.19
CA GLY A 414 19.87 -37.26 -0.50
C GLY A 414 21.15 -36.51 -0.84
N GLY A 415 21.09 -35.66 -1.86
CA GLY A 415 22.03 -34.57 -2.11
C GLY A 415 21.31 -33.24 -1.90
N TYR A 416 21.28 -32.38 -2.91
CA TYR A 416 20.22 -31.37 -2.98
C TYR A 416 18.89 -32.00 -3.43
N ARG A 417 18.97 -32.99 -4.33
CA ARG A 417 17.83 -33.80 -4.74
C ARG A 417 17.63 -34.97 -3.78
N ASP A 418 16.39 -35.44 -3.69
CA ASP A 418 16.06 -36.64 -2.93
C ASP A 418 16.79 -37.87 -3.48
N GLY A 419 17.19 -38.77 -2.58
CA GLY A 419 17.66 -40.10 -2.95
C GLY A 419 16.49 -40.97 -3.39
N GLU A 420 16.73 -41.89 -4.32
CA GLU A 420 15.72 -42.82 -4.79
C GLU A 420 15.47 -43.92 -3.76
N ASP A 421 14.23 -44.42 -3.72
CA ASP A 421 13.87 -45.57 -2.90
C ASP A 421 14.56 -46.85 -3.41
N GLY A 422 14.89 -47.74 -2.49
CA GLY A 422 15.34 -49.08 -2.79
C GLY A 422 14.21 -49.93 -3.36
N THR A 423 14.54 -50.86 -4.25
CA THR A 423 13.59 -51.82 -4.82
C THR A 423 13.94 -53.24 -4.40
N ALA A 424 13.06 -54.20 -4.68
CA ALA A 424 13.30 -55.60 -4.34
C ALA A 424 14.60 -56.16 -4.96
N SER A 425 14.97 -55.65 -6.14
CA SER A 425 16.10 -56.13 -6.95
C SER A 425 17.27 -55.15 -7.05
N GLY A 426 17.15 -53.92 -6.54
CA GLY A 426 18.12 -52.87 -6.78
C GLY A 426 18.21 -51.83 -5.67
N ALA A 427 19.38 -51.23 -5.53
CA ALA A 427 19.63 -50.13 -4.62
C ALA A 427 19.15 -48.80 -5.22
N GLY A 428 18.62 -47.93 -4.36
CA GLY A 428 18.26 -46.57 -4.72
C GLY A 428 19.51 -45.73 -5.02
N ARG A 429 19.42 -44.92 -6.08
CA ARG A 429 20.46 -43.95 -6.44
C ARG A 429 20.53 -42.82 -5.42
N GLY A 430 21.72 -42.32 -5.16
CA GLY A 430 21.88 -41.10 -4.38
C GLY A 430 21.37 -39.89 -5.16
N GLY A 431 20.88 -38.88 -4.46
CA GLY A 431 20.47 -37.61 -5.08
C GLY A 431 21.66 -36.76 -5.52
N ASP A 432 21.53 -36.04 -6.63
CA ASP A 432 22.57 -35.11 -7.10
C ASP A 432 22.76 -33.92 -6.14
N GLY A 433 23.98 -33.37 -6.12
CA GLY A 433 24.30 -32.13 -5.42
C GLY A 433 23.71 -30.90 -6.13
N ALA A 434 23.95 -29.73 -5.56
CA ALA A 434 23.62 -28.44 -6.18
C ALA A 434 24.53 -27.33 -5.66
N VAL A 435 24.51 -26.19 -6.35
CA VAL A 435 25.07 -24.94 -5.84
C VAL A 435 24.03 -23.85 -5.98
N LYS A 436 23.76 -23.14 -4.88
CA LYS A 436 22.95 -21.93 -4.85
C LYS A 436 23.88 -20.74 -4.63
N LEU A 437 23.73 -19.73 -5.47
CA LEU A 437 24.47 -18.48 -5.41
C LEU A 437 23.48 -17.35 -5.11
N LYS A 438 23.75 -16.57 -4.08
CA LYS A 438 23.17 -15.23 -3.94
C LYS A 438 24.22 -14.23 -4.40
N VAL A 439 23.94 -13.58 -5.52
CA VAL A 439 24.81 -12.59 -6.13
C VAL A 439 24.32 -11.21 -5.70
N PHE A 440 25.11 -10.51 -4.90
CA PHE A 440 24.76 -9.18 -4.40
C PHE A 440 25.10 -8.14 -5.48
N VAL A 441 24.12 -7.32 -5.86
CA VAL A 441 24.21 -6.35 -6.98
C VAL A 441 24.35 -4.90 -6.52
#